data_AF-D1FQB3-F1
#
_entry.id   AF-D1FQB3-F1
#
_cell.length_a   1.000
_cell.length_b   1.000
_cell.length_c   1.000
_cell.angle_alpha   90.00
_cell.angle_beta   90.00
_cell.angle_gamma   90.00
#
_symmetry.space_group_name_H-M   'P 1'
#
loop_
_entity.id
_entity.type
_entity.pdbx_description
1 polymer ?
#
loop_
_entity_poly.entity_id
_entity_poly.type
_entity_poly.pdbx_seq_one_letter_code
_entity_poly.pdbx_strand_id
1 'polypeptide(L)'
;GLWDRPLRPGGSWQLFGGPVWPIHGAGATKAAPFDREFHLLINSAIGGDFFPDDAVNGNGRKPWSRQSSNPMLDFWNGRNQWLGSWNMHTDWSHFLIDYVRVWAL
;
A
#
# COMPACT_ATOMS: atom_id res chain seq x y z
N GLY A 1 8.29 5.35 -33.32
CA GLY A 1 8.54 5.86 -31.95
C GLY A 1 7.83 4.99 -30.94
N LEU A 2 8.21 5.06 -29.67
CA LEU A 2 7.70 4.25 -28.55
C LEU A 2 6.24 4.58 -28.16
N TRP A 3 5.41 5.03 -29.10
CA TRP A 3 4.02 5.43 -28.85
C TRP A 3 3.02 4.85 -29.86
N ASP A 4 3.48 4.14 -30.90
CA ASP A 4 2.61 3.54 -31.93
C ASP A 4 2.51 2.01 -31.83
N ARG A 5 2.53 1.44 -30.62
CA ARG A 5 2.34 -0.02 -30.45
C ARG A 5 1.03 -0.33 -29.74
N PRO A 6 0.18 -1.21 -30.29
CA PRO A 6 -1.02 -1.67 -29.60
C PRO A 6 -0.61 -2.37 -28.29
N LEU A 7 -1.34 -2.06 -27.22
CA LEU A 7 -1.12 -2.66 -25.90
C LEU A 7 -1.27 -4.18 -26.02
N ARG A 8 -0.22 -4.91 -25.63
CA ARG A 8 -0.29 -6.37 -25.57
C ARG A 8 -1.25 -6.77 -24.45
N PRO A 9 -2.19 -7.70 -24.70
CA PRO A 9 -2.97 -8.30 -23.64
C PRO A 9 -2.03 -8.99 -22.64
N GLY A 10 -2.08 -8.57 -21.37
CA GLY A 10 -1.29 -9.18 -20.30
C GLY A 10 -0.29 -8.23 -19.65
N GLY A 11 -0.80 -7.21 -18.96
CA GLY A 11 -0.03 -6.58 -17.87
C GLY A 11 -0.14 -7.45 -16.64
N SER A 12 0.92 -8.20 -16.32
CA SER A 12 0.99 -9.08 -15.16
C SER A 12 1.41 -8.31 -13.91
N TRP A 13 0.63 -8.37 -12.83
CA TRP A 13 1.05 -7.94 -11.50
C TRP A 13 1.95 -9.02 -10.86
N GLN A 14 3.26 -8.94 -11.11
CA GLN A 14 4.27 -9.80 -10.46
C GLN A 14 4.68 -9.32 -9.05
N LEU A 15 4.00 -8.34 -8.45
CA LEU A 15 4.50 -7.64 -7.26
C LEU A 15 4.00 -8.16 -5.90
N PHE A 16 3.02 -9.07 -5.83
CA PHE A 16 2.33 -9.38 -4.55
C PHE A 16 2.14 -10.87 -4.19
N GLY A 17 2.81 -11.80 -4.87
CA GLY A 17 3.02 -13.17 -4.35
C GLY A 17 1.79 -14.05 -4.02
N GLY A 18 0.57 -13.70 -4.45
CA GLY A 18 -0.65 -14.49 -4.22
C GLY A 18 -1.13 -15.27 -5.46
N PRO A 19 -2.01 -16.28 -5.30
CA PRO A 19 -2.55 -17.07 -6.43
C PRO A 19 -3.42 -16.19 -7.35
N VAL A 20 -3.26 -16.40 -8.66
CA VAL A 20 -3.83 -15.59 -9.73
C VAL A 20 -5.27 -16.02 -10.03
N TRP A 21 -6.23 -15.11 -9.86
CA TRP A 21 -7.52 -15.20 -10.55
C TRP A 21 -7.42 -14.43 -11.88
N PRO A 22 -7.79 -15.01 -13.03
CA PRO A 22 -7.74 -14.30 -14.30
C PRO A 22 -8.74 -13.15 -14.31
N ILE A 23 -8.25 -11.91 -14.38
CA ILE A 23 -9.10 -10.72 -14.44
C ILE A 23 -9.66 -10.50 -15.85
N HIS A 24 -9.06 -11.08 -16.91
CA HIS A 24 -9.51 -10.81 -18.30
C HIS A 24 -9.55 -12.09 -19.16
N GLY A 25 -10.72 -12.73 -19.22
CA GLY A 25 -11.11 -13.66 -20.29
C GLY A 25 -12.15 -13.00 -21.20
N ALA A 26 -12.33 -13.52 -22.42
CA ALA A 26 -13.19 -12.98 -23.50
C ALA A 26 -14.72 -12.93 -23.22
N GLY A 27 -15.11 -12.85 -21.94
CA GLY A 27 -16.45 -12.56 -21.44
C GLY A 27 -16.46 -11.68 -20.18
N ALA A 28 -15.35 -11.00 -19.86
CA ALA A 28 -15.25 -10.10 -18.71
C ALA A 28 -15.96 -8.76 -19.02
N THR A 29 -17.29 -8.75 -18.98
CA THR A 29 -18.13 -7.53 -19.02
C THR A 29 -18.21 -6.82 -17.68
N LYS A 30 -17.27 -7.09 -16.77
CA LYS A 30 -17.22 -6.39 -15.50
C LYS A 30 -15.80 -5.97 -15.24
N ALA A 31 -15.53 -4.69 -15.44
CA ALA A 31 -14.39 -4.04 -14.82
C ALA A 31 -14.68 -3.87 -13.32
N ALA A 32 -15.09 -4.95 -12.65
CA ALA A 32 -15.32 -4.96 -11.22
C ALA A 32 -13.99 -4.54 -10.57
N PRO A 33 -13.98 -3.47 -9.77
CA PRO A 33 -15.08 -2.95 -8.95
C PRO A 33 -15.76 -1.66 -9.44
N PHE A 34 -15.53 -1.23 -10.68
CA PHE A 34 -15.98 0.06 -11.21
C PHE A 34 -17.38 0.04 -11.87
N ASP A 35 -18.07 -1.11 -11.92
CA ASP A 35 -19.40 -1.22 -12.53
C ASP A 35 -20.56 -0.88 -11.57
N ARG A 36 -20.26 -0.31 -10.39
CA ARG A 36 -21.21 0.07 -9.33
C ARG A 36 -20.70 1.32 -8.61
N GLU A 37 -21.53 1.97 -7.80
CA GLU A 37 -21.06 3.03 -6.91
C GLU A 37 -19.92 2.52 -6.01
N PHE A 38 -18.84 3.29 -5.93
CA PHE A 38 -17.68 2.99 -5.11
C PHE A 38 -17.11 4.27 -4.49
N HIS A 39 -16.36 4.10 -3.41
CA HIS A 39 -15.62 5.17 -2.76
C HIS A 39 -14.13 4.95 -2.95
N LEU A 40 -13.38 6.04 -3.12
CA LEU A 40 -11.93 6.02 -3.02
C LEU A 40 -11.54 6.07 -1.54
N LEU A 41 -10.89 5.01 -1.06
CA LEU A 41 -10.23 5.01 0.25
C LEU A 41 -8.73 5.15 0.03
N ILE A 42 -8.16 6.22 0.57
CA ILE A 42 -6.72 6.47 0.54
C ILE A 42 -6.26 6.60 1.99
N ASN A 43 -5.32 5.75 2.42
CA ASN A 43 -4.80 5.76 3.78
C ASN A 43 -3.27 5.61 3.82
N SER A 44 -2.69 6.01 4.95
CA SER A 44 -1.29 5.75 5.30
C SER A 44 -1.27 5.14 6.69
N ALA A 45 -0.98 3.84 6.78
CA ALA A 45 -0.97 3.09 8.03
C ALA A 45 0.39 3.19 8.72
N ILE A 46 0.38 3.46 10.04
CA ILE A 46 1.57 3.55 10.89
C ILE A 46 1.30 2.74 12.15
N GLY A 47 2.23 1.86 12.51
CA GLY A 47 2.05 1.01 13.69
C GLY A 47 0.94 -0.02 13.51
N GLY A 48 0.32 -0.42 14.63
CA GLY A 48 -0.80 -1.33 14.63
C GLY A 48 -0.46 -2.74 14.16
N ASP A 49 -1.44 -3.42 13.60
CA ASP A 49 -1.46 -4.87 13.53
C ASP A 49 -1.31 -5.45 12.11
N PHE A 50 -0.92 -4.59 11.18
CA PHE A 50 -0.70 -4.94 9.78
C PHE A 50 0.70 -5.56 9.56
N PHE A 51 1.69 -5.14 10.36
CA PHE A 51 3.09 -5.54 10.21
C PHE A 51 3.39 -6.81 11.01
N PRO A 52 4.08 -7.81 10.43
CA PRO A 52 4.41 -9.04 11.14
C PRO A 52 5.39 -8.80 12.29
N ASP A 53 5.41 -9.66 13.31
CA ASP A 53 6.22 -9.47 14.53
C ASP A 53 7.74 -9.61 14.30
N ASP A 54 8.14 -10.26 13.22
CA ASP A 54 9.53 -10.41 12.79
C ASP A 54 9.98 -9.32 11.81
N ALA A 55 9.15 -8.31 11.54
CA ALA A 55 9.48 -7.23 10.61
C ALA A 55 10.77 -6.49 11.04
N VAL A 56 11.66 -6.28 10.07
CA VAL A 56 12.91 -5.52 10.23
C VAL A 56 12.97 -4.44 9.15
N ASN A 57 13.33 -3.23 9.54
CA ASN A 57 13.52 -2.08 8.67
C ASN A 57 14.95 -1.50 8.84
N GLY A 58 15.27 -0.44 8.09
CA GLY A 58 16.59 0.21 8.14
C GLY A 58 16.98 0.74 9.53
N ASN A 59 15.99 0.93 10.40
CA ASN A 59 16.14 1.36 11.79
C ASN A 59 15.98 0.21 12.80
N GLY A 60 16.03 -1.06 12.36
CA GLY A 60 16.07 -2.24 13.23
C GLY A 60 14.78 -3.08 13.23
N ARG A 61 14.59 -3.90 14.27
CA ARG A 61 13.41 -4.78 14.40
C ARG A 61 12.20 -3.99 14.90
N LYS A 62 10.98 -4.30 14.45
CA LYS A 62 9.73 -3.70 14.93
C LYS A 62 9.66 -3.68 16.47
N PRO A 63 9.42 -2.52 17.13
CA PRO A 63 9.49 -2.42 18.61
C PRO A 63 8.22 -2.84 19.36
N TRP A 64 7.15 -3.24 18.67
CA TRP A 64 5.91 -3.73 19.30
C TRP A 64 5.58 -5.15 18.80
N SER A 65 4.75 -5.87 19.54
CA SER A 65 4.29 -7.22 19.16
C SER A 65 2.76 -7.29 19.23
N ARG A 66 2.15 -8.04 18.31
CA ARG A 66 0.70 -8.33 18.34
C ARG A 66 0.26 -9.09 19.60
N GLN A 67 1.16 -9.85 20.23
CA GLN A 67 0.86 -10.61 21.45
C GLN A 67 1.05 -9.80 22.75
N SER A 68 1.49 -8.54 22.66
CA SER A 68 1.63 -7.69 23.85
C SER A 68 0.28 -7.40 24.50
N SER A 69 0.28 -7.18 25.82
CA SER A 69 -0.89 -6.68 26.53
C SER A 69 -1.26 -5.26 26.12
N ASN A 70 -0.29 -4.47 25.65
CA ASN A 70 -0.46 -3.07 25.26
C ASN A 70 0.38 -2.73 24.02
N PRO A 71 0.08 -3.30 22.84
CA PRO A 71 0.92 -3.18 21.63
C PRO A 71 1.10 -1.72 21.17
N MET A 72 0.09 -0.87 21.35
CA MET A 72 0.17 0.54 21.00
C MET A 72 1.05 1.35 21.97
N LEU A 73 1.11 0.94 23.25
CA LEU A 73 2.03 1.52 24.22
C LEU A 73 3.47 1.13 23.88
N ASP A 74 3.70 -0.13 23.50
CA ASP A 74 5.02 -0.59 23.07
C ASP A 74 5.48 0.14 21.80
N PHE A 75 4.58 0.31 20.84
CA PHE A 75 4.81 1.12 19.65
C PHE A 75 5.27 2.53 20.02
N TRP A 76 4.56 3.18 20.95
CA TRP A 76 4.88 4.54 21.41
C TRP A 76 6.18 4.62 22.22
N ASN A 77 6.46 3.63 23.06
CA ASN A 77 7.69 3.57 23.82
C ASN A 77 8.91 3.32 22.91
N GLY A 78 8.71 2.60 21.82
CA GLY A 78 9.70 2.39 20.75
C GLY A 78 9.97 3.60 19.85
N ARG A 79 9.35 4.76 20.10
CA ARG A 79 9.45 5.93 19.21
C ARG A 79 10.86 6.39 18.90
N ASN A 80 11.80 6.25 19.81
CA ASN A 80 13.20 6.63 19.54
C ASN A 80 13.80 5.84 18.37
N GLN A 81 13.27 4.65 18.07
CA GLN A 81 13.69 3.84 16.94
C GLN A 81 13.14 4.34 15.61
N TRP A 82 11.88 4.80 15.55
CA TRP A 82 11.21 5.14 14.29
C TRP A 82 10.97 6.63 14.06
N LEU A 83 10.97 7.47 15.10
CA LEU A 83 10.67 8.89 14.98
C LEU A 83 11.71 9.62 14.13
N GLY A 84 12.98 9.21 14.25
CA GLY A 84 14.07 9.78 13.44
C GLY A 84 13.93 9.51 11.94
N SER A 85 13.27 8.41 11.54
CA SER A 85 13.08 8.11 10.11
C SER A 85 12.01 8.97 9.44
N TRP A 86 11.22 9.71 10.22
CA TRP A 86 10.18 10.58 9.70
C TRP A 86 10.71 11.93 9.21
N ASN A 87 12.03 12.19 9.25
CA ASN A 87 12.67 13.34 8.60
C ASN A 87 11.82 14.64 8.63
N MET A 88 11.34 15.03 9.82
CA MET A 88 10.24 16.00 10.02
C MET A 88 10.46 17.40 9.43
N HIS A 89 11.68 17.69 8.98
CA HIS A 89 12.08 18.98 8.41
C HIS A 89 12.20 18.92 6.88
N THR A 90 11.68 17.87 6.26
CA THR A 90 11.80 17.61 4.82
C THR A 90 10.55 16.88 4.31
N ASP A 91 10.31 16.92 3.00
CA ASP A 91 9.13 16.27 2.39
C ASP A 91 9.27 14.75 2.15
N TRP A 92 10.32 14.11 2.67
CA TRP A 92 10.67 12.73 2.31
C TRP A 92 9.82 11.65 2.99
N SER A 93 9.03 12.01 3.98
CA SER A 93 8.25 11.11 4.84
C SER A 93 6.76 11.46 4.86
N HIS A 94 6.34 12.38 3.99
CA HIS A 94 4.98 12.89 3.94
C HIS A 94 4.15 12.14 2.90
N PHE A 95 2.87 11.93 3.23
CA PHE A 95 1.91 11.38 2.29
C PHE A 95 1.33 12.51 1.41
N LEU A 96 1.99 12.77 0.28
CA LEU A 96 1.68 13.88 -0.62
C LEU A 96 0.87 13.41 -1.84
N ILE A 97 -0.23 14.11 -2.12
CA ILE A 97 -1.10 13.85 -3.27
C ILE A 97 -1.17 15.13 -4.10
N ASP A 98 -0.72 15.09 -5.35
CA ASP A 98 -0.80 16.22 -6.28
C ASP A 98 -2.22 16.34 -6.88
N TYR A 99 -2.76 15.26 -7.43
CA TYR A 99 -4.17 15.20 -7.80
C TYR A 99 -4.69 13.76 -7.87
N VAL A 100 -6.00 13.64 -7.72
CA VAL A 100 -6.77 12.43 -8.07
C VAL A 100 -7.69 12.80 -9.22
N ARG A 101 -7.59 12.09 -10.34
CA ARG A 101 -8.46 12.30 -11.51
C ARG A 101 -9.15 10.99 -11.89
N VAL A 102 -10.47 11.05 -12.03
CA VAL A 102 -11.33 9.95 -12.45
C VAL A 102 -12.12 10.41 -13.66
N TRP A 103 -12.17 9.59 -14.70
CA TRP A 103 -12.89 9.90 -15.95
C TRP A 103 -13.75 8.69 -16.35
N ALA A 104 -14.89 8.98 -16.96
CA ALA A 104 -15.78 8.00 -17.58
C ALA A 104 -16.17 8.49 -18.99
N LEU A 105 -16.53 7.55 -19.88
CA LEU A 105 -16.91 7.78 -21.27
C LEU A 105 -18.42 8.02 -21.41
#